data_AF-A0A7C5Q5X9-F1
#
_entry.id   AF-A0A7C5Q5X9-F1
#
_cell.length_a   1.000
_cell.length_b   1.000
_cell.length_c   1.000
_cell.angle_alpha   90.00
_cell.angle_beta   90.00
_cell.angle_gamma   90.00
#
_symmetry.space_group_name_H-M   'P 1'
#
loop_
_entity.id
_entity.type
_entity.pdbx_description
1 polymer ?
#
loop_
_entity_poly.entity_id
_entity_poly.type
_entity_poly.pdbx_seq_one_letter_code
_entity_poly.pdbx_strand_id
1 'polypeptide(L)'
;MNREILRLAWPNILSNISVPLLSTVDTALMGHLSALHLGAIGIGSMIFNFLYWNFGFLRMGTTGLTAQAYGAANRKEQLLTLARALLLAAGLALLLLLFQKPLGRLGTELMNSPPAHQPLIMRYFLIRILAAPAALGLYVLSGWFFGMQNAKYPLYITLFVNSVNIALSWVLVKNFGWEVEGVAWGTVVAQYAGLAL
;
A
#
# COMPACT_ATOMS: atom_id res chain seq x y z
N MET A 1 30.10 11.47 8.09
CA MET A 1 28.68 11.23 7.77
C MET A 1 27.83 11.68 8.95
N ASN A 2 26.88 12.60 8.73
CA ASN A 2 26.16 13.27 9.81
C ASN A 2 25.22 12.28 10.54
N ARG A 3 25.32 12.17 11.87
CA ARG A 3 24.56 11.17 12.67
C ARG A 3 23.05 11.36 12.52
N GLU A 4 22.59 12.58 12.30
CA GLU A 4 21.17 12.89 12.07
C GLU A 4 20.65 12.36 10.74
N ILE A 5 21.45 12.47 9.67
CA ILE A 5 21.12 11.90 8.36
C ILE A 5 21.03 10.38 8.47
N LEU A 6 21.98 9.74 9.14
CA LEU A 6 21.96 8.29 9.35
C LEU A 6 20.72 7.82 10.12
N ARG A 7 20.31 8.57 11.15
CA ARG A 7 19.11 8.28 11.96
C ARG A 7 17.83 8.24 11.13
N LEU A 8 17.77 9.02 10.05
CA LEU A 8 16.64 9.05 9.11
C LEU A 8 16.82 8.08 7.93
N ALA A 9 18.06 7.84 7.50
CA ALA A 9 18.35 7.04 6.32
C ALA A 9 18.13 5.54 6.56
N TRP A 10 18.65 4.97 7.65
CA TRP A 10 18.59 3.51 7.85
C TRP A 10 17.15 2.98 7.95
N PRO A 11 16.19 3.63 8.64
CA PRO A 11 14.82 3.13 8.70
C PRO A 11 14.14 3.21 7.33
N ASN A 12 14.42 4.28 6.58
CA ASN A 12 13.90 4.45 5.23
C ASN A 12 14.44 3.38 4.27
N ILE A 13 15.74 3.08 4.32
CA ILE A 13 16.35 2.03 3.51
C ILE A 13 15.69 0.68 3.83
N LEU A 14 15.56 0.33 5.11
CA LEU A 14 14.95 -0.93 5.53
C LEU A 14 13.48 -1.02 5.11
N SER A 15 12.72 0.07 5.26
CA SER A 15 11.33 0.16 4.83
C SER A 15 11.19 -0.06 3.32
N ASN A 16 12.07 0.54 2.51
CA ASN A 16 12.04 0.41 1.05
C ASN A 16 12.46 -0.99 0.57
N ILE A 17 13.39 -1.65 1.26
CA ILE A 17 13.79 -3.03 0.96
C ILE A 17 12.70 -4.04 1.35
N SER A 18 11.89 -3.74 2.37
CA SER A 18 10.86 -4.66 2.84
C SER A 18 9.71 -4.85 1.84
N VAL A 19 9.41 -3.84 1.02
CA VAL A 19 8.36 -3.89 0.01
C VAL A 19 8.61 -4.95 -1.08
N PRO A 20 9.76 -4.99 -1.78
CA PRO A 20 10.03 -6.03 -2.78
C PRO A 20 10.13 -7.45 -2.18
N LEU A 21 10.56 -7.57 -0.92
CA LEU A 21 10.56 -8.86 -0.22
C LEU A 21 9.14 -9.41 -0.04
N LEU A 22 8.18 -8.54 0.30
CA LEU A 22 6.76 -8.91 0.36
C LEU A 22 6.28 -9.48 -0.98
N SER A 23 6.53 -8.75 -2.07
CA SER A 23 6.10 -9.15 -3.42
C SER A 23 6.69 -10.49 -3.86
N THR A 24 7.87 -10.85 -3.33
CA THR A 24 8.50 -12.15 -3.60
C THR A 24 7.71 -13.29 -2.96
N VAL A 25 7.13 -13.09 -1.78
CA VAL A 25 6.28 -14.09 -1.11
C VAL A 25 4.99 -14.33 -1.90
N ASP A 26 4.31 -13.26 -2.32
CA ASP A 26 3.09 -13.37 -3.14
C ASP A 26 3.38 -14.11 -4.46
N THR A 27 4.51 -13.78 -5.09
CA THR A 27 4.98 -14.47 -6.31
C THR A 27 5.24 -15.95 -6.06
N ALA A 28 5.90 -16.30 -4.95
CA ALA A 28 6.18 -17.69 -4.60
C ALA A 28 4.91 -18.49 -4.27
N LEU A 29 3.94 -17.89 -3.56
CA LEU A 29 2.65 -18.53 -3.26
C LEU A 29 1.89 -18.85 -4.55
N MET A 30 1.81 -17.89 -5.47
CA MET A 30 1.04 -18.02 -6.71
C MET A 30 1.76 -18.86 -7.77
N GLY A 31 3.10 -18.82 -7.81
CA GLY A 31 3.91 -19.65 -8.68
C GLY A 31 3.77 -21.15 -8.39
N HIS A 32 3.47 -21.53 -7.15
CA HIS A 32 3.18 -22.92 -6.79
C HIS A 32 1.79 -23.40 -7.25
N LEU A 33 0.86 -22.49 -7.56
CA LEU A 33 -0.49 -22.86 -8.02
C LEU A 33 -0.50 -23.11 -9.53
N SER A 34 -0.15 -22.10 -10.33
CA SER A 34 0.07 -22.26 -11.77
C SER A 34 0.66 -20.98 -12.39
N ALA A 35 1.18 -21.10 -13.61
CA ALA A 35 1.61 -19.94 -14.41
C ALA A 35 0.47 -18.92 -14.64
N LEU A 36 -0.79 -19.38 -14.68
CA LEU A 36 -1.96 -18.52 -14.82
C LEU A 36 -2.14 -17.58 -13.62
N HIS A 37 -2.00 -18.12 -12.40
CA HIS A 37 -2.10 -17.36 -11.15
C HIS A 37 -0.96 -16.36 -10.99
N LEU A 38 0.26 -16.81 -11.27
CA LEU A 38 1.45 -15.94 -11.24
C LEU A 38 1.33 -14.77 -12.21
N GLY A 39 0.89 -15.03 -13.44
CA GLY A 39 0.64 -13.97 -14.44
C GLY A 39 -0.46 -13.01 -14.01
N ALA A 40 -1.57 -13.52 -13.45
CA ALA A 40 -2.68 -12.69 -12.99
C ALA A 40 -2.28 -11.74 -11.85
N ILE A 41 -1.51 -12.23 -10.87
CA ILE A 41 -1.04 -11.42 -9.74
C ILE A 41 0.02 -10.41 -10.18
N GLY A 42 0.89 -10.77 -11.13
CA GLY A 42 1.84 -9.84 -11.74
C GLY A 42 1.14 -8.65 -12.40
N ILE A 43 0.17 -8.94 -13.30
CA ILE A 43 -0.61 -7.89 -13.98
C ILE A 43 -1.44 -7.09 -12.97
N GLY A 44 -2.14 -7.75 -12.04
CA GLY A 44 -2.94 -7.09 -11.01
C GLY A 44 -2.10 -6.14 -10.15
N SER A 45 -0.89 -6.56 -9.75
CA SER A 45 0.05 -5.73 -9.00
C SER A 45 0.53 -4.52 -9.80
N MET A 46 0.73 -4.68 -11.11
CA MET A 46 1.11 -3.58 -12.00
C MET A 46 -0.01 -2.53 -12.13
N ILE A 47 -1.28 -2.96 -12.20
CA ILE A 47 -2.44 -2.06 -12.17
C ILE A 47 -2.44 -1.24 -10.87
N PHE A 48 -2.23 -1.87 -9.72
CA PHE A 48 -2.17 -1.14 -8.43
C PHE A 48 -0.94 -0.24 -8.32
N ASN A 49 0.21 -0.65 -8.86
CA ASN A 49 1.41 0.18 -8.88
C ASN A 49 1.11 1.48 -9.63
N PHE A 50 0.56 1.37 -10.85
CA PHE A 50 0.16 2.54 -11.64
C PHE A 50 -0.90 3.38 -10.92
N LEU A 51 -1.96 2.75 -10.40
CA LEU A 51 -3.05 3.44 -9.72
C LEU A 51 -2.56 4.21 -8.48
N TYR A 52 -1.79 3.56 -7.60
CA TYR A 52 -1.35 4.16 -6.33
C TYR A 52 -0.17 5.10 -6.46
N TRP A 53 0.67 4.96 -7.49
CA TRP A 53 1.79 5.89 -7.72
C TRP A 53 1.31 7.34 -7.91
N ASN A 54 0.16 7.50 -8.58
CA ASN A 54 -0.48 8.80 -8.79
C ASN A 54 -0.88 9.50 -7.48
N PHE A 55 -1.06 8.76 -6.39
CA PHE A 55 -1.39 9.31 -5.07
C PHE A 55 -0.17 9.52 -4.17
N GLY A 56 1.05 9.31 -4.68
CA GLY A 56 2.29 9.56 -3.95
C GLY A 56 2.46 11.02 -3.48
N PHE A 57 1.74 11.95 -4.11
CA PHE A 57 1.69 13.36 -3.69
C PHE A 57 1.13 13.52 -2.27
N LEU A 58 0.24 12.63 -1.79
CA LEU A 58 -0.27 12.68 -0.42
C LEU A 58 0.87 12.58 0.59
N ARG A 59 1.83 11.69 0.33
CA ARG A 59 3.03 11.57 1.17
C ARG A 59 3.91 12.81 1.06
N MET A 60 4.34 13.17 -0.15
CA MET A 60 5.30 14.26 -0.35
C MET A 60 4.75 15.63 0.07
N GLY A 61 3.49 15.92 -0.24
CA GLY A 61 2.80 17.14 0.14
C GLY A 61 2.61 17.27 1.65
N THR A 62 2.19 16.19 2.30
CA THR A 62 2.04 16.16 3.77
C THR A 62 3.39 16.33 4.48
N THR A 63 4.46 15.71 3.96
CA THR A 63 5.82 15.88 4.50
C THR A 63 6.24 17.35 4.53
N GLY A 64 6.10 18.06 3.40
CA GLY A 64 6.54 19.45 3.29
C GLY A 64 5.78 20.39 4.24
N LEU A 65 4.44 20.30 4.24
CA LEU A 65 3.60 21.13 5.11
C LEU A 65 3.82 20.82 6.60
N THR A 66 3.95 19.54 6.95
CA THR A 66 4.21 19.12 8.33
C THR A 66 5.60 19.55 8.78
N ALA A 67 6.62 19.49 7.92
CA ALA A 67 7.97 19.93 8.24
C ALA A 67 8.03 21.44 8.54
N GLN A 68 7.30 22.27 7.79
CA GLN A 68 7.19 23.70 8.06
C GLN A 68 6.53 23.96 9.42
N ALA A 69 5.40 23.31 9.70
CA ALA A 69 4.71 23.42 10.98
C ALA A 69 5.53 22.86 12.16
N TYR A 70 6.33 21.82 11.91
CA TYR A 70 7.27 21.25 12.88
C TYR A 70 8.41 22.20 13.20
N GLY A 71 9.05 22.79 12.19
CA GLY A 71 10.09 23.80 12.35
C GLY A 71 9.60 25.07 13.05
N ALA A 72 8.33 25.45 12.85
CA ALA A 72 7.69 26.57 13.54
C ALA A 72 7.18 26.23 14.96
N ALA A 73 7.43 25.01 15.46
CA ALA A 73 6.91 24.49 16.73
C ALA A 73 5.37 24.57 16.88
N ASN A 74 4.64 24.66 15.76
CA ASN A 74 3.19 24.82 15.73
C ASN A 74 2.49 23.46 15.71
N ARG A 75 2.30 22.88 16.91
CA ARG A 75 1.62 21.57 17.06
C ARG A 75 0.19 21.55 16.52
N LYS A 76 -0.53 22.66 16.62
CA LYS A 76 -1.89 22.77 16.10
C LYS A 76 -1.89 22.61 14.58
N GLU A 77 -0.98 23.29 13.88
CA GLU A 77 -0.89 23.18 12.42
C GLU A 77 -0.38 21.81 11.96
N GLN A 78 0.50 21.15 12.73
CA GLN A 78 0.90 19.77 12.45
C GLN A 78 -0.31 18.83 12.45
N LEU A 79 -1.21 18.96 13.43
CA LEU A 79 -2.44 18.15 13.51
C LEU A 79 -3.47 18.53 12.44
N LEU A 80 -3.63 19.82 12.14
CA LEU A 80 -4.53 20.28 11.08
C LEU A 80 -4.08 19.81 9.69
N THR A 81 -2.76 19.81 9.44
CA THR A 81 -2.17 19.26 8.21
C THR A 81 -2.52 17.79 8.07
N LEU A 82 -2.35 17.00 9.14
CA LEU A 82 -2.72 15.58 9.16
C LEU A 82 -4.21 15.37 8.88
N ALA A 83 -5.08 16.10 9.59
CA ALA A 83 -6.53 15.96 9.45
C ALA A 83 -7.01 16.29 8.03
N ARG A 84 -6.53 17.38 7.43
CA ARG A 84 -6.86 17.77 6.04
C ARG A 84 -6.38 16.72 5.04
N ALA A 85 -5.16 16.22 5.22
CA ALA A 85 -4.61 15.19 4.34
C ALA A 85 -5.34 13.85 4.45
N LEU A 86 -5.75 13.43 5.66
CA LEU A 86 -6.56 12.23 5.87
C LEU A 86 -7.97 12.37 5.28
N LEU A 87 -8.60 13.55 5.39
CA LEU A 87 -9.89 13.82 4.75
C LEU A 87 -9.78 13.75 3.22
N LEU A 88 -8.72 14.30 2.64
CA LEU A 88 -8.46 14.19 1.20
C LEU A 88 -8.22 12.74 0.79
N ALA A 89 -7.42 11.99 1.54
CA ALA A 89 -7.18 10.57 1.30
C ALA A 89 -8.47 9.75 1.37
N ALA A 90 -9.34 10.01 2.33
CA ALA A 90 -10.64 9.35 2.46
C ALA A 90 -11.56 9.66 1.26
N GLY A 91 -11.61 10.91 0.80
CA GLY A 91 -12.37 11.30 -0.40
C GLY A 91 -11.85 10.61 -1.65
N LEU A 92 -10.53 10.58 -1.86
CA LEU A 92 -9.91 9.89 -3.00
C LEU A 92 -10.13 8.38 -2.95
N ALA A 93 -10.01 7.77 -1.77
CA ALA A 93 -10.29 6.35 -1.61
C ALA A 93 -11.76 6.01 -1.90
N LEU A 94 -12.70 6.85 -1.46
CA LEU A 94 -14.12 6.68 -1.78
C LEU A 94 -14.35 6.73 -3.30
N LEU A 95 -13.69 7.64 -4.02
CA LEU A 95 -13.76 7.69 -5.48
C LEU A 95 -13.21 6.41 -6.11
N LEU A 96 -12.06 5.90 -5.64
CA LEU A 96 -11.50 4.63 -6.12
C LEU A 96 -12.46 3.45 -5.91
N LEU A 97 -13.12 3.40 -4.75
CA LEU A 97 -14.10 2.35 -4.44
C LEU A 97 -15.38 2.48 -5.28
N LEU A 98 -15.85 3.70 -5.52
CA LEU A 98 -17.02 3.98 -6.36
C LEU A 98 -16.77 3.56 -7.82
N PHE A 99 -15.58 3.84 -8.33
CA PHE A 99 -15.18 3.54 -9.71
C PHE A 99 -14.39 2.22 -9.84
N GLN A 100 -14.44 1.33 -8.86
CA GLN A 100 -13.62 0.10 -8.86
C GLN A 100 -13.85 -0.77 -10.13
N LYS A 101 -15.09 -0.96 -10.57
CA LYS A 101 -15.40 -1.80 -11.73
C LYS A 101 -14.84 -1.22 -13.04
N PRO A 102 -15.13 0.06 -13.40
CA PRO A 102 -14.55 0.64 -14.60
C PRO A 102 -13.02 0.76 -14.51
N LEU A 103 -12.46 1.07 -13.34
CA LEU A 103 -11.01 1.09 -13.14
C LEU A 103 -10.36 -0.28 -13.37
N GLY A 104 -10.98 -1.36 -12.87
CA GLY A 104 -10.51 -2.72 -13.07
C GLY A 104 -10.51 -3.10 -14.57
N ARG A 105 -11.61 -2.83 -15.28
CA ARG A 105 -11.71 -3.08 -16.73
C ARG A 105 -10.66 -2.30 -17.52
N LEU A 106 -10.58 -0.99 -17.29
CA LEU A 106 -9.59 -0.13 -17.92
C LEU A 106 -8.17 -0.61 -17.61
N GLY A 107 -7.89 -1.00 -16.37
CA GLY A 107 -6.61 -1.57 -15.98
C GLY A 107 -6.28 -2.84 -16.76
N THR A 108 -7.23 -3.77 -16.90
CA THR A 108 -6.99 -5.00 -17.68
C THR A 108 -6.77 -4.75 -19.17
N GLU A 109 -7.47 -3.75 -19.74
CA GLU A 109 -7.32 -3.33 -21.14
C GLU A 109 -5.97 -2.65 -21.39
N LEU A 110 -5.60 -1.68 -20.55
CA LEU A 110 -4.33 -0.95 -20.65
C LEU A 110 -3.12 -1.87 -20.47
N MET A 111 -3.23 -2.90 -19.65
CA MET A 111 -2.17 -3.91 -19.47
C MET A 111 -2.16 -4.97 -20.58
N ASN A 112 -3.05 -4.88 -21.57
CA ASN A 112 -3.23 -5.86 -22.64
C ASN A 112 -3.33 -7.30 -22.09
N SER A 113 -4.16 -7.47 -21.05
CA SER A 113 -4.22 -8.71 -20.27
C SER A 113 -4.84 -9.84 -21.11
N PRO A 114 -4.18 -11.01 -21.25
CA PRO A 114 -4.74 -12.11 -22.02
C PRO A 114 -6.09 -12.57 -21.44
N PRO A 115 -7.07 -12.97 -22.27
CA PRO A 115 -8.43 -13.30 -21.82
C PRO A 115 -8.48 -14.35 -20.70
N ALA A 116 -7.55 -15.31 -20.72
CA ALA A 116 -7.46 -16.36 -19.70
C ALA A 116 -7.13 -15.83 -18.29
N HIS A 117 -6.41 -14.71 -18.17
CA HIS A 117 -6.03 -14.14 -16.87
C HIS A 117 -7.08 -13.18 -16.31
N GLN A 118 -7.92 -12.58 -17.17
CA GLN A 118 -8.84 -11.51 -16.78
C GLN A 118 -9.77 -11.87 -15.60
N PRO A 119 -10.34 -13.09 -15.50
CA PRO A 119 -11.17 -13.46 -14.35
C PRO A 119 -10.41 -13.39 -13.01
N LEU A 120 -9.17 -13.90 -12.98
CA LEU A 120 -8.32 -13.88 -11.79
C LEU A 120 -7.84 -12.47 -11.47
N ILE A 121 -7.45 -11.68 -12.48
CA ILE A 121 -7.05 -10.28 -12.30
C ILE A 121 -8.21 -9.47 -11.72
N MET A 122 -9.43 -9.63 -12.24
CA MET A 122 -10.60 -8.90 -11.77
C MET A 122 -11.00 -9.31 -10.35
N ARG A 123 -10.93 -10.60 -10.00
CA ARG A 123 -11.16 -11.07 -8.62
C ARG A 123 -10.15 -10.46 -7.66
N TYR A 124 -8.86 -10.55 -7.99
CA TYR A 124 -7.80 -9.92 -7.22
C TYR A 124 -8.03 -8.41 -7.06
N PHE A 125 -8.32 -7.72 -8.16
CA PHE A 125 -8.52 -6.27 -8.18
C PHE A 125 -9.68 -5.82 -7.30
N LEU A 126 -10.85 -6.43 -7.45
CA LEU A 126 -12.07 -6.04 -6.73
C LEU A 126 -11.95 -6.25 -5.21
N ILE A 127 -11.15 -7.22 -4.78
CA ILE A 127 -10.85 -7.39 -3.35
C ILE A 127 -9.79 -6.38 -2.92
N ARG A 128 -8.67 -6.31 -3.65
CA ARG A 128 -7.51 -5.51 -3.26
C ARG A 128 -7.80 -4.01 -3.23
N ILE A 129 -8.70 -3.51 -4.07
CA ILE A 129 -9.09 -2.09 -4.08
C ILE A 129 -9.74 -1.65 -2.76
N LEU A 130 -10.31 -2.59 -1.97
CA LEU A 130 -10.85 -2.32 -0.63
C LEU A 130 -9.78 -1.82 0.35
N ALA A 131 -8.50 -2.08 0.05
CA ALA A 131 -7.36 -1.58 0.82
C ALA A 131 -7.09 -0.08 0.56
N ALA A 132 -7.68 0.53 -0.47
CA ALA A 132 -7.39 1.91 -0.87
C ALA A 132 -7.52 2.94 0.27
N PRO A 133 -8.56 2.93 1.13
CA PRO A 133 -8.63 3.86 2.27
C PRO A 133 -7.43 3.73 3.20
N ALA A 134 -7.03 2.50 3.52
CA ALA A 134 -5.87 2.24 4.36
C ALA A 134 -4.55 2.59 3.66
N ALA A 135 -4.36 2.21 2.40
CA ALA A 135 -3.18 2.56 1.61
C ALA A 135 -2.93 4.07 1.59
N LEU A 136 -3.95 4.85 1.23
CA LEU A 136 -3.83 6.30 1.12
C LEU A 136 -3.68 6.96 2.50
N GLY A 137 -4.34 6.43 3.54
CA GLY A 137 -4.12 6.86 4.92
C GLY A 137 -2.68 6.62 5.39
N LEU A 138 -2.10 5.47 5.06
CA LEU A 138 -0.71 5.12 5.37
C LEU A 138 0.29 6.03 4.62
N TYR A 139 -0.03 6.47 3.40
CA TYR A 139 0.77 7.48 2.69
C TYR A 139 0.79 8.82 3.43
N VAL A 140 -0.37 9.27 3.90
CA VAL A 140 -0.51 10.49 4.69
C VAL A 140 0.26 10.38 6.01
N LEU A 141 0.06 9.30 6.77
CA LEU A 141 0.76 9.06 8.03
C LEU A 141 2.28 9.02 7.83
N SER A 142 2.75 8.32 6.80
CA SER A 142 4.18 8.27 6.47
C SER A 142 4.72 9.67 6.17
N GLY A 143 4.00 10.47 5.38
CA GLY A 143 4.39 11.84 5.07
C GLY A 143 4.43 12.73 6.32
N TRP A 144 3.42 12.63 7.17
CA TRP A 144 3.33 13.37 8.42
C TRP A 144 4.50 13.03 9.37
N PHE A 145 4.77 11.74 9.59
CA PHE A 145 5.90 11.31 10.42
C PHE A 145 7.26 11.74 9.84
N PHE A 146 7.45 11.65 8.52
CA PHE A 146 8.68 12.15 7.88
C PHE A 146 8.83 13.66 8.03
N GLY A 147 7.75 14.43 7.92
CA GLY A 147 7.76 15.87 8.16
C GLY A 147 8.20 16.24 9.59
N MET A 148 7.83 15.42 10.57
CA MET A 148 8.29 15.54 11.96
C MET A 148 9.69 14.94 12.22
N GLN A 149 10.45 14.61 11.18
CA GLN A 149 11.76 13.97 11.27
C GLN A 149 11.73 12.62 12.02
N ASN A 150 10.61 11.89 11.92
CA ASN A 150 10.45 10.58 12.54
C ASN A 150 10.31 9.49 11.46
N ALA A 151 11.41 8.82 11.16
CA ALA A 151 11.40 7.68 10.24
C ALA A 151 11.12 6.33 10.92
N LYS A 152 11.03 6.29 12.26
CA LYS A 152 10.88 5.03 13.01
C LYS A 152 9.45 4.50 12.95
N TYR A 153 8.44 5.35 13.13
CA TYR A 153 7.03 4.91 13.05
C TYR A 153 6.66 4.37 11.67
N PRO A 154 6.98 5.03 10.55
CA PRO A 154 6.74 4.47 9.21
C PRO A 154 7.42 3.13 8.99
N LEU A 155 8.65 2.94 9.52
CA LEU A 155 9.33 1.65 9.49
C LEU A 155 8.55 0.57 10.25
N TYR A 156 8.17 0.84 11.51
CA TYR A 156 7.45 -0.14 12.33
C TYR A 156 6.11 -0.54 11.71
N ILE A 157 5.36 0.44 11.21
CA ILE A 157 4.11 0.19 10.48
C ILE A 157 4.36 -0.66 9.24
N THR A 158 5.38 -0.33 8.44
CA THR A 158 5.70 -1.09 7.21
C THR A 158 6.07 -2.54 7.53
N LEU A 159 6.93 -2.75 8.53
CA LEU A 159 7.33 -4.11 8.94
C LEU A 159 6.13 -4.91 9.47
N PHE A 160 5.26 -4.27 10.26
CA PHE A 160 4.06 -4.89 10.78
C PHE A 160 3.08 -5.27 9.66
N VAL A 161 2.77 -4.33 8.75
CA VAL A 161 1.90 -4.57 7.58
C VAL A 161 2.44 -5.72 6.75
N ASN A 162 3.73 -5.72 6.43
CA ASN A 162 4.33 -6.79 5.63
C ASN A 162 4.26 -8.14 6.34
N SER A 163 4.52 -8.18 7.65
CA SER A 163 4.48 -9.42 8.44
C SER A 163 3.06 -9.99 8.52
N VAL A 164 2.08 -9.14 8.82
CA VAL A 164 0.65 -9.51 8.85
C VAL A 164 0.20 -9.98 7.47
N ASN A 165 0.63 -9.29 6.41
CA ASN A 165 0.29 -9.67 5.05
C ASN A 165 0.84 -11.06 4.70
N ILE A 166 2.13 -11.32 4.93
CA ILE A 166 2.76 -12.62 4.66
C ILE A 166 2.04 -13.73 5.42
N ALA A 167 1.79 -13.53 6.71
CA ALA A 167 1.11 -14.52 7.54
C ALA A 167 -0.30 -14.83 7.03
N LEU A 168 -1.10 -13.80 6.77
CA LEU A 168 -2.47 -13.97 6.29
C LEU A 168 -2.55 -14.54 4.88
N SER A 169 -1.73 -14.05 3.93
CA SER A 169 -1.66 -14.59 2.58
C SER A 169 -1.28 -16.08 2.61
N TRP A 170 -0.28 -16.45 3.42
CA TRP A 170 0.14 -17.84 3.55
C TRP A 170 -0.97 -18.73 4.12
N VAL A 171 -1.62 -18.30 5.22
CA VAL A 171 -2.71 -19.06 5.86
C VAL A 171 -3.91 -19.20 4.91
N LEU A 172 -4.36 -18.11 4.27
CA LEU A 172 -5.51 -18.13 3.37
C LEU A 172 -5.26 -19.01 2.14
N VAL A 173 -4.04 -18.98 1.60
CA VAL A 173 -3.70 -19.78 0.42
C VAL A 173 -3.47 -21.25 0.77
N LYS A 174 -2.69 -21.55 1.82
CA LYS A 174 -2.29 -22.94 2.15
C LYS A 174 -3.33 -23.69 2.97
N ASN A 175 -3.99 -23.04 3.93
CA ASN A 175 -4.93 -23.72 4.83
C ASN A 175 -6.38 -23.65 4.34
N PHE A 176 -6.77 -22.53 3.72
CA PHE A 176 -8.15 -22.32 3.25
C PHE A 176 -8.32 -22.56 1.74
N GLY A 177 -7.22 -22.77 1.01
CA GLY A 177 -7.25 -23.03 -0.43
C GLY A 177 -7.70 -21.83 -1.28
N TRP A 178 -7.63 -20.62 -0.74
CA TRP A 178 -7.97 -19.40 -1.49
C TRP A 178 -6.84 -19.07 -2.44
N GLU A 179 -7.15 -18.74 -3.68
CA GLU A 179 -6.14 -18.49 -4.71
C GLU A 179 -5.68 -17.02 -4.63
N VAL A 180 -5.95 -16.24 -5.69
CA VAL A 180 -5.64 -14.81 -5.74
C VAL A 180 -6.41 -14.01 -4.69
N GLU A 181 -7.56 -14.50 -4.24
CA GLU A 181 -8.38 -13.90 -3.20
C GLU A 181 -7.67 -13.92 -1.85
N GLY A 182 -6.92 -14.98 -1.54
CA GLY A 182 -6.18 -15.12 -0.29
C GLY A 182 -5.09 -14.04 -0.17
N VAL A 183 -4.34 -13.83 -1.25
CA VAL A 183 -3.33 -12.78 -1.34
C VAL A 183 -3.97 -11.38 -1.26
N ALA A 184 -5.08 -11.16 -1.97
CA ALA A 184 -5.78 -9.89 -1.96
C ALA A 184 -6.29 -9.51 -0.55
N TRP A 185 -7.01 -10.42 0.10
CA TRP A 185 -7.50 -10.23 1.46
C TRP A 185 -6.39 -10.09 2.49
N GLY A 186 -5.33 -10.89 2.34
CA GLY A 186 -4.14 -10.77 3.18
C GLY A 186 -3.61 -9.35 3.21
N THR A 187 -3.65 -8.61 2.10
CA THR A 187 -3.18 -7.22 2.10
C THR A 187 -4.21 -6.22 2.55
N VAL A 188 -5.49 -6.42 2.22
CA VAL A 188 -6.57 -5.56 2.73
C VAL A 188 -6.50 -5.52 4.25
N VAL A 189 -6.49 -6.69 4.90
CA VAL A 189 -6.45 -6.79 6.36
C VAL A 189 -5.15 -6.21 6.91
N ALA A 190 -4.01 -6.53 6.30
CA ALA A 190 -2.72 -6.02 6.77
C ALA A 190 -2.62 -4.49 6.73
N GLN A 191 -3.13 -3.84 5.67
CA GLN A 191 -3.09 -2.39 5.58
C GLN A 191 -3.99 -1.71 6.62
N TYR A 192 -5.21 -2.23 6.83
CA TYR A 192 -6.06 -1.71 7.90
C TYR A 192 -5.46 -1.95 9.29
N ALA A 193 -4.84 -3.11 9.52
CA ALA A 193 -4.13 -3.39 10.77
C ALA A 193 -2.98 -2.40 10.99
N GLY A 194 -2.21 -2.08 9.96
CA GLY A 194 -1.16 -1.06 10.04
C GLY A 194 -1.67 0.36 10.21
N LEU A 195 -2.85 0.69 9.66
CA LEU A 195 -3.47 2.00 9.84
C LEU A 195 -3.98 2.19 11.28
N ALA A 196 -4.40 1.11 11.94
CA ALA A 196 -4.94 1.13 13.29
C ALA A 196 -3.87 1.11 14.40
N LEU A 197 -2.59 0.92 14.03
CA LEU A 197 -1.44 0.87 14.93
C LEU A 197 -0.98 2.27 15.36
#